data_AF-A0A2X5NM81-F1
#
_entry.id   AF-A0A2X5NM81-F1
#
_cell.length_a   1.000
_cell.length_b   1.000
_cell.length_c   1.000
_cell.angle_alpha   90.00
_cell.angle_beta   90.00
_cell.angle_gamma   90.00
#
_symmetry.space_group_name_H-M   'P 1'
#
loop_
_entity.id
_entity.type
_entity.pdbx_description
1 polymer ?
#
loop_
_entity_poly.entity_id
_entity_poly.type
_entity_poly.pdbx_seq_one_letter_code
_entity_poly.pdbx_strand_id
1 'polypeptide(L)'
;MQANACRQIAHSVTLKKPYQHEHRFERAFFHLDQALIRLKVQYPQDPNTRALQWLLRNLKAIDDQLLSIASEQVLNSPWLNSDTHLSQEGLTGWQDIRIRFSRHLSPKSSLFRHAVRVSVVLCVGYALIQLAGLERGYWILLTSLFVCQPNYNATKKRLALRIMGTLAGIIIGLPVLWLVPSIPGVLILIVVSGVLFFVFRQVQYAQATLFITLLALLSFNLLGEGFDVALPRIVDTILGCALAWMAVAWIFPDWRYRQLPAVADKAMAANARYLSAIAAQYHQGKDNSMSYRIARREAHNADAELALVISGMNDPTVSHDPRKDPAFRISCLNHSLLSYLSALGAHREKTEQSDFLQLMDDAVRLTRDTLQTGSANMQNTLDTLHALLAEITVIEASSDSREPVILQQVGLVLTLLPELVSVREEINHL
;
A
#
# COMPACT_ATOMS: atom_id res chain seq x y z
N MET A 1 -25.65 1.41 3.99
CA MET A 1 -25.99 2.16 2.76
C MET A 1 -24.77 2.87 2.18
N GLN A 2 -24.04 3.69 2.95
CA GLN A 2 -22.86 4.45 2.46
C GLN A 2 -21.75 3.58 1.86
N ALA A 3 -21.44 2.44 2.46
CA ALA A 3 -20.47 1.50 1.88
C ALA A 3 -20.86 1.02 0.46
N ASN A 4 -22.16 0.88 0.18
CA ASN A 4 -22.65 0.51 -1.14
C ASN A 4 -22.55 1.69 -2.12
N ALA A 5 -22.83 2.91 -1.66
CA ALA A 5 -22.62 4.13 -2.43
C ALA A 5 -21.14 4.29 -2.83
N CYS A 6 -20.19 4.05 -1.92
CA CYS A 6 -18.76 4.06 -2.25
C CYS A 6 -18.40 3.02 -3.33
N ARG A 7 -18.99 1.81 -3.27
CA ARG A 7 -18.80 0.80 -4.32
C ARG A 7 -19.37 1.23 -5.66
N GLN A 8 -20.56 1.84 -5.66
CA GLN A 8 -21.19 2.38 -6.87
C GLN A 8 -20.34 3.50 -7.48
N ILE A 9 -19.79 4.41 -6.67
CA ILE A 9 -18.85 5.43 -7.14
C ILE A 9 -17.63 4.79 -7.81
N ALA A 10 -16.99 3.81 -7.15
CA ALA A 10 -15.83 3.12 -7.73
C ALA A 10 -16.16 2.46 -9.09
N HIS A 11 -17.34 1.85 -9.19
CA HIS A 11 -17.83 1.26 -10.43
C HIS A 11 -18.12 2.32 -11.51
N SER A 12 -18.78 3.42 -11.15
CA SER A 12 -19.05 4.57 -12.02
C SER A 12 -17.76 5.19 -12.55
N VAL A 13 -16.74 5.38 -11.71
CA VAL A 13 -15.42 5.87 -12.12
C VAL A 13 -14.75 4.90 -13.11
N THR A 14 -14.78 3.61 -12.81
CA THR A 14 -14.21 2.56 -13.68
C THR A 14 -14.87 2.56 -15.07
N LEU A 15 -16.19 2.70 -15.10
CA LEU A 15 -16.98 2.74 -16.34
C LEU A 15 -17.06 4.11 -17.00
N LYS A 16 -16.46 5.16 -16.40
CA LYS A 16 -16.59 6.56 -16.82
C LYS A 16 -18.05 7.02 -16.98
N LYS A 17 -18.92 6.58 -16.07
CA LYS A 17 -20.34 6.97 -16.02
C LYS A 17 -20.60 7.90 -14.83
N PRO A 18 -21.59 8.81 -14.91
CA PRO A 18 -21.96 9.63 -13.77
C PRO A 18 -22.48 8.76 -12.62
N TYR A 19 -22.12 9.13 -11.40
CA TYR A 19 -22.67 8.50 -10.20
C TYR A 19 -24.10 9.00 -9.95
N GLN A 20 -25.01 8.07 -9.65
CA GLN A 20 -26.38 8.40 -9.25
C GLN A 20 -26.53 8.15 -7.75
N HIS A 21 -26.74 9.23 -7.00
CA HIS A 21 -26.91 9.16 -5.56
C HIS A 21 -28.30 8.63 -5.19
N GLU A 22 -28.38 7.73 -4.20
CA GLU A 22 -29.65 7.08 -3.84
C GLU A 22 -30.52 7.95 -2.93
N HIS A 23 -31.76 8.27 -3.32
CA HIS A 23 -32.70 9.03 -2.49
C HIS A 23 -33.14 8.35 -1.18
N ARG A 24 -32.73 7.09 -0.93
CA ARG A 24 -33.07 6.36 0.30
C ARG A 24 -32.39 6.94 1.54
N PHE A 25 -31.28 7.66 1.37
CA PHE A 25 -30.55 8.28 2.48
C PHE A 25 -31.41 9.28 3.25
N GLU A 26 -32.15 10.15 2.56
CA GLU A 26 -33.04 11.14 3.19
C GLU A 26 -34.04 10.48 4.16
N ARG A 27 -34.70 9.40 3.71
CA ARG A 27 -35.67 8.67 4.54
C ARG A 27 -35.01 8.03 5.75
N ALA A 28 -33.85 7.40 5.56
CA ALA A 28 -33.11 6.75 6.64
C ALA A 28 -32.67 7.78 7.71
N PHE A 29 -32.14 8.93 7.28
CA PHE A 29 -31.73 10.00 8.19
C PHE A 29 -32.91 10.64 8.92
N PHE A 30 -34.04 10.85 8.23
CA PHE A 30 -35.25 11.35 8.87
C PHE A 30 -35.71 10.43 10.03
N HIS A 31 -35.74 9.12 9.81
CA HIS A 31 -36.12 8.17 10.86
C HIS A 31 -35.11 8.12 12.00
N LEU A 32 -33.81 8.21 11.70
CA LEU A 32 -32.76 8.27 12.72
C LEU A 32 -32.82 9.54 13.57
N ASP A 33 -33.07 10.70 12.96
CA ASP A 33 -33.31 11.95 13.70
C ASP A 33 -34.49 11.79 14.66
N GLN A 34 -35.63 11.30 14.15
CA GLN A 34 -36.84 11.11 14.96
C GLN A 34 -36.61 10.14 16.13
N ALA A 35 -35.87 9.04 15.89
CA ALA A 35 -35.50 8.11 16.93
C ALA A 35 -34.60 8.76 18.00
N LEU A 36 -33.60 9.54 17.59
CA LEU A 36 -32.70 10.23 18.52
C LEU A 36 -33.39 11.34 19.31
N ILE A 37 -34.32 12.08 18.70
CA ILE A 37 -35.13 13.08 19.39
C ILE A 37 -35.94 12.40 20.50
N ARG A 38 -36.60 11.27 20.21
CA ARG A 38 -37.34 10.49 21.21
C ARG A 38 -36.43 9.99 22.33
N LEU A 39 -35.25 9.48 21.97
CA LEU A 39 -34.26 8.96 22.94
C LEU A 39 -33.77 10.07 23.87
N LYS A 40 -33.50 11.27 23.35
CA LYS A 40 -33.09 12.45 24.13
C LYS A 40 -34.17 12.93 25.10
N VAL A 41 -35.44 12.87 24.68
CA VAL A 41 -36.58 13.20 25.56
C VAL A 41 -36.73 12.16 26.68
N GLN A 42 -36.51 10.88 26.36
CA GLN A 42 -36.69 9.79 27.31
C GLN A 42 -35.51 9.65 28.29
N TYR A 43 -34.29 9.99 27.87
CA TYR A 43 -33.06 9.89 28.68
C TYR A 43 -32.20 11.16 28.53
N PRO A 44 -32.56 12.27 29.19
CA PRO A 44 -31.90 13.58 28.98
C PRO A 44 -30.43 13.65 29.41
N GLN A 45 -30.02 12.79 30.34
CA GLN A 45 -28.68 12.77 30.94
C GLN A 45 -27.81 11.61 30.45
N ASP A 46 -28.25 10.80 29.47
CA ASP A 46 -27.46 9.68 28.98
C ASP A 46 -26.34 10.19 28.05
N PRO A 47 -25.05 10.06 28.41
CA PRO A 47 -23.94 10.52 27.60
C PRO A 47 -23.89 9.86 26.20
N ASN A 48 -24.46 8.66 26.05
CA ASN A 48 -24.49 7.95 24.77
C ASN A 48 -25.38 8.64 23.72
N THR A 49 -26.40 9.40 24.15
CA THR A 49 -27.28 10.14 23.22
C THR A 49 -26.53 11.20 22.42
N ARG A 50 -25.59 11.90 23.07
CA ARG A 50 -24.70 12.87 22.41
C ARG A 50 -23.81 12.18 21.40
N ALA A 51 -23.17 11.07 21.78
CA ALA A 51 -22.31 10.30 20.88
C ALA A 51 -23.05 9.81 19.62
N LEU A 52 -24.30 9.35 19.76
CA LEU A 52 -25.13 8.95 18.64
C LEU A 52 -25.56 10.12 17.74
N GLN A 53 -25.82 11.30 18.31
CA GLN A 53 -26.07 12.52 17.52
C GLN A 53 -24.86 12.93 16.68
N TRP A 54 -23.66 12.84 17.25
CA TRP A 54 -22.41 13.06 16.52
C TRP A 54 -22.22 12.04 15.39
N LEU A 55 -22.50 10.76 15.67
CA LEU A 55 -22.44 9.72 14.66
C LEU A 55 -23.43 9.97 13.52
N LEU A 56 -24.67 10.37 13.82
CA LEU A 56 -25.66 10.73 12.80
C LEU A 56 -25.19 11.94 11.97
N ARG A 57 -24.62 12.96 12.60
CA ARG A 57 -24.07 14.13 11.92
C ARG A 57 -22.91 13.76 11.00
N ASN A 58 -22.02 12.86 11.42
CA ASN A 58 -20.95 12.33 10.58
C ASN A 58 -21.50 11.55 9.39
N LEU A 59 -22.52 10.71 9.60
CA LEU A 59 -23.17 10.00 8.51
C LEU A 59 -23.80 10.99 7.50
N LYS A 60 -24.51 12.03 7.95
CA LYS A 60 -25.05 13.07 7.06
C LYS A 60 -23.96 13.81 6.29
N ALA A 61 -22.85 14.18 6.94
CA ALA A 61 -21.74 14.84 6.27
C ALA A 61 -21.09 13.96 5.17
N ILE A 62 -20.99 12.64 5.40
CA ILE A 62 -20.55 11.70 4.37
C ILE A 62 -21.55 11.67 3.21
N ASP A 63 -22.85 11.70 3.51
CA ASP A 63 -23.90 11.74 2.48
C ASP A 63 -23.83 13.00 1.61
N ASP A 64 -23.67 14.16 2.24
CA ASP A 64 -23.47 15.44 1.55
C ASP A 64 -22.25 15.39 0.64
N GLN A 65 -21.16 14.76 1.06
CA GLN A 65 -19.99 14.54 0.22
C GLN A 65 -20.31 13.62 -0.98
N LEU A 66 -21.02 12.50 -0.77
CA LEU A 66 -21.43 11.60 -1.84
C LEU A 66 -22.36 12.30 -2.85
N LEU A 67 -23.27 13.15 -2.36
CA LEU A 67 -24.17 13.95 -3.17
C LEU A 67 -23.42 15.05 -3.94
N SER A 68 -22.44 15.71 -3.30
CA SER A 68 -21.57 16.70 -3.95
C SER A 68 -20.77 16.09 -5.11
N ILE A 69 -20.32 14.84 -4.99
CA ILE A 69 -19.64 14.13 -6.08
C ILE A 69 -20.60 13.93 -7.27
N ALA A 70 -21.86 13.58 -7.00
CA ALA A 70 -22.87 13.43 -8.04
C ALA A 70 -23.16 14.78 -8.73
N SER A 71 -23.26 15.87 -7.97
CA SER A 71 -23.56 17.20 -8.51
C SER A 71 -22.37 17.86 -9.23
N GLU A 72 -21.15 17.75 -8.69
CA GLU A 72 -19.93 18.25 -9.33
C GLU A 72 -19.66 17.55 -10.67
N GLN A 73 -19.95 16.25 -10.79
CA GLN A 73 -19.86 15.53 -12.07
C GLN A 73 -20.82 16.10 -13.14
N VAL A 74 -21.96 16.65 -12.73
CA VAL A 74 -22.95 17.26 -13.62
C VAL A 74 -22.58 18.72 -13.96
N LEU A 75 -21.96 19.45 -13.02
CA LEU A 75 -21.58 20.85 -13.17
C LEU A 75 -20.21 21.08 -13.82
N ASN A 76 -19.40 20.04 -14.03
CA ASN A 76 -18.10 20.11 -14.69
C ASN A 76 -18.23 20.47 -16.19
N SER A 77 -18.47 21.74 -16.48
CA SER A 77 -18.21 22.35 -17.77
C SER A 77 -16.70 22.51 -17.97
N PRO A 78 -16.13 22.06 -19.11
CA PRO A 78 -14.67 22.04 -19.35
C PRO A 78 -13.95 23.40 -19.29
N TRP A 79 -14.69 24.52 -19.28
CA TRP A 79 -14.16 25.86 -19.53
C TRP A 79 -14.03 26.75 -18.28
N LEU A 80 -14.53 26.33 -17.10
CA LEU A 80 -14.59 27.20 -15.91
C LEU A 80 -13.54 26.90 -14.83
N ASN A 81 -12.83 25.77 -14.91
CA ASN A 81 -12.04 25.24 -13.80
C ASN A 81 -10.65 24.76 -14.25
N SER A 82 -9.70 25.67 -14.44
CA SER A 82 -8.29 25.31 -14.67
C SER A 82 -7.57 24.83 -13.39
N ASP A 83 -8.05 25.25 -12.22
CA ASP A 83 -7.31 25.10 -10.95
C ASP A 83 -7.75 23.89 -10.11
N THR A 84 -8.94 23.34 -10.37
CA THR A 84 -9.49 22.16 -9.68
C THR A 84 -9.12 20.84 -10.35
N HIS A 85 -8.75 20.88 -11.63
CA HIS A 85 -8.19 19.73 -12.33
C HIS A 85 -6.84 19.37 -11.72
N LEU A 86 -6.80 18.26 -10.99
CA LEU A 86 -5.54 17.52 -10.80
C LEU A 86 -4.92 17.39 -12.18
N SER A 87 -3.66 17.80 -12.32
CA SER A 87 -2.85 17.55 -13.52
C SER A 87 -3.20 16.16 -14.02
N GLN A 88 -3.89 16.06 -15.16
CA GLN A 88 -4.32 14.78 -15.69
C GLN A 88 -3.07 13.91 -15.74
N GLU A 89 -3.08 12.79 -15.02
CA GLU A 89 -1.94 11.86 -14.99
C GLU A 89 -1.65 11.24 -16.36
N GLY A 90 -2.50 11.54 -17.37
CA GLY A 90 -2.25 11.29 -18.77
C GLY A 90 -0.89 11.84 -19.21
N LEU A 91 -0.30 11.16 -20.18
CA LEU A 91 0.96 11.56 -20.79
C LEU A 91 0.72 12.89 -21.54
N THR A 92 1.08 14.01 -20.92
CA THR A 92 0.81 15.35 -21.47
C THR A 92 1.78 15.74 -22.60
N GLY A 93 2.84 14.95 -22.80
CA GLY A 93 3.76 15.07 -23.93
C GLY A 93 5.07 14.30 -23.73
N TRP A 94 5.95 14.37 -24.73
CA TRP A 94 7.27 13.72 -24.71
C TRP A 94 8.16 14.16 -23.56
N GLN A 95 8.04 15.42 -23.13
CA GLN A 95 8.79 15.94 -21.99
C GLN A 95 8.35 15.29 -20.68
N ASP A 96 7.04 15.10 -20.46
CA ASP A 96 6.52 14.39 -19.29
C ASP A 96 6.94 12.91 -19.30
N ILE A 97 6.84 12.24 -20.45
CA ILE A 97 7.34 10.86 -20.62
C ILE A 97 8.83 10.77 -20.27
N ARG A 98 9.65 11.68 -20.79
CA ARG A 98 11.09 11.72 -20.51
C ARG A 98 11.38 11.97 -19.04
N ILE A 99 10.66 12.89 -18.40
CA ILE A 99 10.82 13.19 -16.97
C ILE A 99 10.42 11.96 -16.14
N ARG A 100 9.28 11.33 -16.41
CA ARG A 100 8.85 10.11 -15.71
C ARG A 100 9.84 8.96 -15.90
N PHE A 101 10.31 8.73 -17.13
CA PHE A 101 11.32 7.71 -17.41
C PHE A 101 12.65 8.01 -16.71
N SER A 102 13.08 9.27 -16.70
CA SER A 102 14.30 9.70 -15.99
C SER A 102 14.20 9.50 -14.48
N ARG A 103 13.01 9.68 -13.89
CA ARG A 103 12.76 9.38 -12.47
C ARG A 103 12.88 7.88 -12.17
N HIS A 104 12.60 7.03 -13.15
CA HIS A 104 12.79 5.58 -13.04
C HIS A 104 14.23 5.13 -13.37
N LEU A 105 15.03 5.91 -14.11
CA LEU A 105 16.47 5.69 -14.34
C LEU A 105 17.33 6.06 -13.11
N SER A 106 16.95 5.55 -11.95
CA SER A 106 17.68 5.74 -10.70
C SER A 106 17.89 4.40 -10.03
N PRO A 107 19.06 4.14 -9.42
CA PRO A 107 19.29 2.96 -8.59
C PRO A 107 18.33 2.89 -7.38
N LYS A 108 17.63 3.98 -7.04
CA LYS A 108 16.56 3.97 -6.03
C LYS A 108 15.28 3.30 -6.55
N SER A 109 15.02 3.32 -7.85
CA SER A 109 13.81 2.70 -8.43
C SER A 109 13.88 1.17 -8.35
N SER A 110 12.79 0.52 -7.92
CA SER A 110 12.69 -0.95 -7.88
C SER A 110 12.70 -1.55 -9.29
N LEU A 111 12.04 -0.88 -10.24
CA LEU A 111 11.96 -1.33 -11.64
C LEU A 111 13.33 -1.33 -12.31
N PHE A 112 14.12 -0.27 -12.12
CA PHE A 112 15.48 -0.19 -12.68
C PHE A 112 16.41 -1.26 -12.12
N ARG A 113 16.41 -1.43 -10.79
CA ARG A 113 17.19 -2.49 -10.13
C ARG A 113 16.84 -3.87 -10.66
N HIS A 114 15.55 -4.17 -10.80
CA HIS A 114 15.10 -5.44 -11.36
C HIS A 114 15.51 -5.61 -12.83
N ALA A 115 15.35 -4.58 -13.67
CA ALA A 115 15.74 -4.62 -15.06
C ALA A 115 17.23 -4.91 -15.23
N VAL A 116 18.10 -4.17 -14.51
CA VAL A 116 19.54 -4.40 -14.51
C VAL A 116 19.87 -5.83 -14.05
N ARG A 117 19.25 -6.29 -12.96
CA ARG A 117 19.45 -7.64 -12.43
C ARG A 117 19.12 -8.71 -13.46
N VAL A 118 17.94 -8.64 -14.09
CA VAL A 118 17.51 -9.59 -15.11
C VAL A 118 18.44 -9.56 -16.33
N SER A 119 18.83 -8.36 -16.80
CA SER A 119 19.78 -8.23 -17.91
C SER A 119 21.13 -8.89 -17.61
N VAL A 120 21.68 -8.67 -16.42
CA VAL A 120 22.94 -9.30 -16.00
C VAL A 120 22.79 -10.82 -15.88
N VAL A 121 21.72 -11.30 -15.25
CA VAL A 121 21.44 -12.75 -15.12
C VAL A 121 21.35 -13.43 -16.47
N LEU A 122 20.61 -12.85 -17.42
CA LEU A 122 20.46 -13.43 -18.75
C LEU A 122 21.77 -13.38 -19.54
N CYS A 123 22.53 -12.29 -19.45
CA CYS A 123 23.82 -12.15 -20.12
C CYS A 123 24.83 -13.18 -19.59
N VAL A 124 24.99 -13.28 -18.27
CA VAL A 124 25.88 -14.24 -17.62
C VAL A 124 25.42 -15.68 -17.89
N GLY A 125 24.11 -15.95 -17.76
CA GLY A 125 23.55 -17.26 -18.06
C GLY A 125 23.80 -17.68 -19.50
N TYR A 126 23.67 -16.76 -20.46
CA TYR A 126 23.91 -17.05 -21.87
C TYR A 126 25.39 -17.30 -22.15
N ALA A 127 26.29 -16.50 -21.56
CA ALA A 127 27.73 -16.72 -21.64
C ALA A 127 28.12 -18.10 -21.08
N LEU A 128 27.56 -18.50 -19.94
CA LEU A 128 27.79 -19.82 -19.34
C LEU A 128 27.35 -20.96 -20.26
N ILE A 129 26.18 -20.83 -20.91
CA ILE A 129 25.67 -21.84 -21.86
C ILE A 129 26.63 -22.01 -23.03
N GLN A 130 27.13 -20.90 -23.60
CA GLN A 130 28.04 -20.94 -24.74
C GLN A 130 29.42 -21.49 -24.38
N LEU A 131 29.95 -21.13 -23.21
CA LEU A 131 31.28 -21.59 -22.77
C LEU A 131 31.27 -23.07 -22.33
N ALA A 132 30.18 -23.54 -21.73
CA ALA A 132 30.04 -24.92 -21.29
C ALA A 132 29.50 -25.88 -22.37
N GLY A 133 29.09 -25.36 -23.53
CA GLY A 133 28.56 -26.17 -24.64
C GLY A 133 27.25 -26.89 -24.32
N LEU A 134 26.37 -26.28 -23.52
CA LEU A 134 25.15 -26.93 -23.05
C LEU A 134 24.07 -26.97 -24.16
N GLU A 135 23.85 -28.13 -24.77
CA GLU A 135 22.92 -28.33 -25.89
C GLU A 135 21.47 -27.88 -25.62
N ARG A 136 21.03 -27.89 -24.36
CA ARG A 136 19.64 -27.52 -23.95
C ARG A 136 19.60 -26.39 -22.92
N GLY A 137 20.66 -25.58 -22.85
CA GLY A 137 20.84 -24.54 -21.84
C GLY A 137 19.76 -23.44 -21.81
N TYR A 138 18.91 -23.31 -22.84
CA TYR A 138 17.84 -22.31 -22.88
C TYR A 138 16.87 -22.40 -21.69
N TRP A 139 16.74 -23.57 -21.07
CA TRP A 139 15.94 -23.77 -19.86
C TRP A 139 16.52 -23.07 -18.62
N ILE A 140 17.84 -22.91 -18.53
CA ILE A 140 18.52 -22.16 -17.47
C ILE A 140 18.08 -20.69 -17.56
N LEU A 141 18.11 -20.11 -18.76
CA LEU A 141 17.68 -18.71 -19.00
C LEU A 141 16.21 -18.52 -18.66
N LEU A 142 15.35 -19.40 -19.16
CA LEU A 142 13.90 -19.31 -18.94
C LEU A 142 13.54 -19.46 -17.45
N THR A 143 14.22 -20.38 -16.75
CA THR A 143 14.04 -20.55 -15.31
C THR A 143 14.52 -19.33 -14.53
N SER A 144 15.71 -18.82 -14.85
CA SER A 144 16.26 -17.62 -14.23
C SER A 144 15.30 -16.43 -14.39
N LEU A 145 14.76 -16.25 -15.59
CA LEU A 145 13.81 -15.17 -15.91
C LEU A 145 12.51 -15.28 -15.10
N PHE A 146 11.89 -16.46 -15.07
CA PHE A 146 10.59 -16.62 -14.39
C PHE A 146 10.67 -16.60 -12.87
N VAL A 147 11.83 -16.98 -12.34
CA VAL A 147 12.04 -17.04 -10.90
C VAL A 147 12.56 -15.72 -10.35
N CYS A 148 13.39 -15.00 -11.11
CA CYS A 148 13.86 -13.68 -10.71
C CYS A 148 12.67 -12.71 -10.60
N GLN A 149 12.39 -12.24 -9.39
CA GLN A 149 11.35 -11.25 -9.10
C GLN A 149 12.00 -9.92 -8.67
N PRO A 150 11.25 -8.81 -8.67
CA PRO A 150 11.78 -7.53 -8.21
C PRO A 150 12.29 -7.60 -6.76
N ASN A 151 11.56 -8.30 -5.88
CA ASN A 151 11.87 -8.36 -4.46
C ASN A 151 12.59 -9.67 -4.08
N TYR A 152 13.44 -9.63 -3.03
CA TYR A 152 14.19 -10.79 -2.55
C TYR A 152 13.28 -11.95 -2.10
N ASN A 153 12.33 -11.67 -1.21
CA ASN A 153 11.40 -12.68 -0.68
C ASN A 153 10.55 -13.31 -1.80
N ALA A 154 10.11 -12.50 -2.77
CA ALA A 154 9.35 -12.98 -3.92
C ALA A 154 10.20 -13.94 -4.77
N THR A 155 11.48 -13.65 -4.97
CA THR A 155 12.41 -14.54 -5.70
C THR A 155 12.64 -15.82 -4.92
N LYS A 156 12.93 -15.74 -3.61
CA LYS A 156 13.11 -16.91 -2.72
C LYS A 156 11.91 -17.85 -2.77
N LYS A 157 10.70 -17.31 -2.66
CA LYS A 157 9.46 -18.10 -2.77
C LYS A 157 9.32 -18.74 -4.16
N ARG A 158 9.60 -18.00 -5.24
CA ARG A 158 9.56 -18.55 -6.60
C ARG A 158 10.61 -19.63 -6.85
N LEU A 159 11.82 -19.48 -6.31
CA LEU A 159 12.90 -20.47 -6.37
C LEU A 159 12.42 -21.81 -5.79
N ALA A 160 11.89 -21.78 -4.56
CA ALA A 160 11.39 -22.98 -3.89
C ALA A 160 10.23 -23.63 -4.67
N LEU A 161 9.25 -22.83 -5.11
CA LEU A 161 8.10 -23.34 -5.86
C LEU A 161 8.50 -23.90 -7.23
N ARG A 162 9.50 -23.31 -7.89
CA ARG A 162 10.04 -23.81 -9.15
C ARG A 162 10.70 -25.17 -8.96
N ILE A 163 11.59 -25.28 -7.97
CA ILE A 163 12.29 -26.54 -7.68
C ILE A 163 11.29 -27.64 -7.31
N MET A 164 10.38 -27.37 -6.35
CA MET A 164 9.36 -28.36 -5.95
C MET A 164 8.45 -28.76 -7.11
N GLY A 165 7.97 -27.80 -7.90
CA GLY A 165 7.10 -28.08 -9.03
C GLY A 165 7.80 -28.90 -10.12
N THR A 166 9.05 -28.58 -10.46
CA THR A 166 9.81 -29.33 -11.46
C THR A 166 10.11 -30.75 -10.99
N LEU A 167 10.57 -30.92 -9.74
CA LEU A 167 10.83 -32.25 -9.18
C LEU A 167 9.56 -33.10 -9.15
N ALA A 168 8.44 -32.54 -8.68
CA ALA A 168 7.16 -33.24 -8.69
C ALA A 168 6.71 -33.60 -10.12
N GLY A 169 6.89 -32.69 -11.09
CA GLY A 169 6.58 -32.95 -12.50
C GLY A 169 7.42 -34.08 -13.09
N ILE A 170 8.69 -34.20 -12.72
CA ILE A 170 9.56 -35.30 -13.18
C ILE A 170 9.20 -36.62 -12.49
N ILE A 171 9.01 -36.60 -11.16
CA ILE A 171 8.65 -37.78 -10.36
C ILE A 171 7.33 -38.39 -10.86
N ILE A 172 6.36 -37.55 -11.24
CA ILE A 172 5.08 -37.99 -11.81
C ILE A 172 5.23 -38.34 -13.30
N GLY A 173 6.00 -37.55 -14.04
CA GLY A 173 6.16 -37.68 -15.49
C GLY A 173 6.82 -39.00 -15.89
N LEU A 174 7.91 -39.40 -15.21
CA LEU A 174 8.66 -40.61 -15.54
C LEU A 174 7.80 -41.90 -15.51
N PRO A 175 7.00 -42.18 -14.45
CA PRO A 175 6.04 -43.28 -14.46
C PRO A 175 5.00 -43.17 -15.57
N VAL A 176 4.49 -41.96 -15.85
CA VAL A 176 3.49 -41.73 -16.90
C VAL A 176 4.05 -42.07 -18.28
N LEU A 177 5.32 -41.74 -18.56
CA LEU A 177 5.98 -42.13 -19.81
C LEU A 177 6.05 -43.65 -19.99
N TRP A 178 6.24 -44.39 -18.90
CA TRP A 178 6.30 -45.86 -18.93
C TRP A 178 4.91 -46.50 -19.05
N LEU A 179 3.91 -45.97 -18.34
CA LEU A 179 2.54 -46.51 -18.30
C LEU A 179 1.71 -46.20 -19.55
N VAL A 180 2.03 -45.13 -20.28
CA VAL A 180 1.26 -44.68 -21.45
C VAL A 180 2.16 -44.63 -22.69
N PRO A 181 2.46 -45.79 -23.31
CA PRO A 181 3.30 -45.85 -24.50
C PRO A 181 2.54 -45.43 -25.79
N SER A 182 1.22 -45.28 -25.74
CA SER A 182 0.40 -44.97 -26.91
C SER A 182 0.45 -43.49 -27.29
N ILE A 183 0.72 -43.20 -28.57
CA ILE A 183 0.77 -41.82 -29.11
C ILE A 183 -0.52 -41.04 -28.82
N PRO A 184 -1.74 -41.59 -29.01
CA PRO A 184 -2.97 -40.87 -28.67
C PRO A 184 -3.07 -40.55 -27.18
N GLY A 185 -2.62 -41.45 -26.31
CA GLY A 185 -2.61 -41.24 -24.86
C GLY A 185 -1.67 -40.11 -24.46
N VAL A 186 -0.46 -40.10 -25.01
CA VAL A 186 0.52 -39.02 -24.80
C VAL A 186 -0.03 -37.67 -25.28
N LEU A 187 -0.67 -37.61 -26.46
CA LEU A 187 -1.28 -36.39 -26.99
C LEU A 187 -2.39 -35.85 -26.09
N ILE A 188 -3.27 -36.71 -25.57
CA ILE A 188 -4.31 -36.30 -24.61
C ILE A 188 -3.66 -35.72 -23.35
N LEU A 189 -2.64 -36.39 -22.81
CA LEU A 189 -1.94 -35.92 -21.61
C LEU A 189 -1.18 -34.60 -21.83
N ILE A 190 -0.64 -34.37 -23.03
CA ILE A 190 -0.06 -33.08 -23.43
C ILE A 190 -1.13 -31.99 -23.36
N VAL A 191 -2.29 -32.20 -23.99
CA VAL A 191 -3.38 -31.21 -23.98
C VAL A 191 -3.85 -30.93 -22.55
N VAL A 192 -4.08 -31.97 -21.76
CA VAL A 192 -4.50 -31.84 -20.35
C VAL A 192 -3.46 -31.07 -19.53
N SER A 193 -2.18 -31.43 -19.64
CA SER A 193 -1.09 -30.73 -18.95
C SER A 193 -0.99 -29.27 -19.37
N GLY A 194 -1.16 -28.97 -20.66
CA GLY A 194 -1.17 -27.60 -21.18
C GLY A 194 -2.32 -26.77 -20.61
N VAL A 195 -3.55 -27.31 -20.61
CA VAL A 195 -4.72 -26.64 -20.03
C VAL A 195 -4.50 -26.35 -18.54
N LEU A 196 -4.06 -27.36 -17.78
CA LEU A 196 -3.82 -27.21 -16.35
C LEU A 196 -2.70 -26.20 -16.06
N PHE A 197 -1.65 -26.13 -16.88
CA PHE A 197 -0.65 -25.07 -16.77
C PHE A 197 -1.29 -23.67 -16.89
N PHE A 198 -2.12 -23.43 -17.92
CA PHE A 198 -2.76 -22.12 -18.11
C PHE A 198 -3.75 -21.77 -17.00
N VAL A 199 -4.46 -22.76 -16.45
CA VAL A 199 -5.37 -22.59 -15.29
C VAL A 199 -4.58 -22.18 -14.05
N PHE A 200 -3.47 -22.84 -13.75
CA PHE A 200 -2.74 -22.61 -12.49
C PHE A 200 -1.69 -21.49 -12.55
N ARG A 201 -1.24 -21.04 -13.75
CA ARG A 201 -0.08 -20.11 -13.88
C ARG A 201 -0.17 -18.81 -13.09
N GLN A 202 -1.38 -18.30 -12.83
CA GLN A 202 -1.60 -17.03 -12.10
C GLN A 202 -1.88 -17.21 -10.60
N VAL A 203 -2.28 -18.41 -10.18
CA VAL A 203 -2.76 -18.68 -8.81
C VAL A 203 -1.78 -19.55 -8.03
N GLN A 204 -1.26 -20.60 -8.68
CA GLN A 204 -0.58 -21.73 -8.05
C GLN A 204 0.69 -22.09 -8.86
N TYR A 205 1.77 -21.35 -8.61
CA TYR A 205 2.99 -21.41 -9.43
C TYR A 205 3.72 -22.76 -9.39
N ALA A 206 3.70 -23.48 -8.26
CA ALA A 206 4.31 -24.82 -8.17
C ALA A 206 3.55 -25.82 -9.05
N GLN A 207 2.22 -25.83 -8.98
CA GLN A 207 1.34 -26.66 -9.81
C GLN A 207 1.54 -26.33 -11.30
N ALA A 208 1.59 -25.03 -11.65
CA ALA A 208 1.89 -24.63 -13.03
C ALA A 208 3.26 -25.16 -13.48
N THR A 209 4.28 -25.08 -12.62
CA THR A 209 5.62 -25.60 -12.93
C THR A 209 5.64 -27.12 -13.10
N LEU A 210 4.84 -27.86 -12.33
CA LEU A 210 4.63 -29.29 -12.48
C LEU A 210 4.04 -29.60 -13.86
N PHE A 211 2.93 -28.96 -14.21
CA PHE A 211 2.23 -29.26 -15.47
C PHE A 211 3.02 -28.85 -16.72
N ILE A 212 3.76 -27.73 -16.69
CA ILE A 212 4.64 -27.37 -17.82
C ILE A 212 5.82 -28.34 -17.95
N THR A 213 6.26 -28.94 -16.84
CA THR A 213 7.33 -29.96 -16.86
C THR A 213 6.80 -31.27 -17.43
N LEU A 214 5.59 -31.70 -17.02
CA LEU A 214 4.91 -32.85 -17.62
C LEU A 214 4.69 -32.65 -19.12
N LEU A 215 4.18 -31.48 -19.52
CA LEU A 215 3.98 -31.12 -20.92
C LEU A 215 5.28 -31.27 -21.72
N ALA A 216 6.39 -30.75 -21.20
CA ALA A 216 7.69 -30.84 -21.86
C ALA A 216 8.17 -32.30 -21.97
N LEU A 217 8.15 -33.08 -20.89
CA LEU A 217 8.57 -34.49 -20.91
C LEU A 217 7.75 -35.32 -21.90
N LEU A 218 6.43 -35.16 -21.89
CA LEU A 218 5.54 -35.85 -22.82
C LEU A 218 5.79 -35.43 -24.28
N SER A 219 6.08 -34.15 -24.51
CA SER A 219 6.39 -33.65 -25.86
C SER A 219 7.72 -34.21 -26.38
N PHE A 220 8.76 -34.28 -25.53
CA PHE A 220 10.03 -34.91 -25.90
C PHE A 220 9.92 -36.43 -26.03
N ASN A 221 9.00 -37.06 -25.30
CA ASN A 221 8.72 -38.49 -25.47
C ASN A 221 8.19 -38.83 -26.88
N LEU A 222 7.44 -37.92 -27.52
CA LEU A 222 7.04 -38.10 -28.92
C LEU A 222 8.23 -38.11 -29.89
N LEU A 223 9.37 -37.54 -29.50
CA LEU A 223 10.62 -37.54 -30.25
C LEU A 223 11.56 -38.69 -29.84
N GLY A 224 11.14 -39.55 -28.89
CA GLY A 224 11.95 -40.64 -28.36
C GLY A 224 12.92 -40.25 -27.24
N GLU A 225 12.93 -38.99 -26.80
CA GLU A 225 13.91 -38.45 -25.82
C GLU A 225 13.29 -38.15 -24.44
N GLY A 226 12.13 -38.73 -24.11
CA GLY A 226 11.37 -38.38 -22.92
C GLY A 226 12.14 -38.57 -21.60
N PHE A 227 12.93 -39.64 -21.51
CA PHE A 227 13.75 -39.95 -20.34
C PHE A 227 15.04 -39.12 -20.26
N ASP A 228 15.67 -38.87 -21.42
CA ASP A 228 16.93 -38.15 -21.52
C ASP A 228 16.80 -36.68 -21.11
N VAL A 229 15.59 -36.12 -21.18
CA VAL A 229 15.32 -34.73 -20.80
C VAL A 229 15.09 -34.54 -19.30
N ALA A 230 14.78 -35.60 -18.56
CA ALA A 230 14.42 -35.49 -17.14
C ALA A 230 15.59 -34.99 -16.27
N LEU A 231 16.79 -35.57 -16.41
CA LEU A 231 17.95 -35.18 -15.61
C LEU A 231 18.48 -33.77 -15.98
N PRO A 232 18.67 -33.41 -17.26
CA PRO A 232 18.98 -32.04 -17.66
C PRO A 232 17.98 -31.04 -17.09
N ARG A 233 16.69 -31.39 -17.04
CA ARG A 233 15.67 -30.49 -16.50
C ARG A 233 15.88 -30.15 -15.03
N ILE A 234 16.35 -31.08 -14.21
CA ILE A 234 16.70 -30.83 -12.79
C ILE A 234 17.91 -29.90 -12.72
N VAL A 235 18.97 -30.23 -13.46
CA VAL A 235 20.22 -29.47 -13.48
C VAL A 235 19.97 -28.04 -13.95
N ASP A 236 19.26 -27.86 -15.06
CA ASP A 236 18.92 -26.54 -15.62
C ASP A 236 18.09 -25.70 -14.64
N THR A 237 17.18 -26.35 -13.92
CA THR A 237 16.34 -25.68 -12.92
C THR A 237 17.17 -25.22 -11.74
N ILE A 238 18.08 -26.06 -11.23
CA ILE A 238 18.98 -25.69 -10.13
C ILE A 238 19.92 -24.57 -10.56
N LEU A 239 20.55 -24.67 -11.73
CA LEU A 239 21.45 -23.63 -12.25
C LEU A 239 20.73 -22.31 -12.46
N GLY A 240 19.55 -22.32 -13.07
CA GLY A 240 18.77 -21.10 -13.28
C GLY A 240 18.30 -20.47 -11.96
N CYS A 241 17.92 -21.31 -11.00
CA CYS A 241 17.59 -20.87 -9.65
C CYS A 241 18.83 -20.26 -8.94
N ALA A 242 20.00 -20.89 -9.05
CA ALA A 242 21.24 -20.41 -8.44
C ALA A 242 21.63 -19.03 -9.01
N LEU A 243 21.59 -18.86 -10.33
CA LEU A 243 21.89 -17.57 -10.98
C LEU A 243 20.93 -16.46 -10.53
N ALA A 244 19.62 -16.74 -10.51
CA ALA A 244 18.63 -15.78 -10.03
C ALA A 244 18.83 -15.43 -8.55
N TRP A 245 19.14 -16.42 -7.70
CA TRP A 245 19.41 -16.20 -6.29
C TRP A 245 20.66 -15.34 -6.07
N MET A 246 21.78 -15.67 -6.71
CA MET A 246 23.04 -14.91 -6.65
C MET A 246 22.83 -13.45 -7.04
N ALA A 247 22.07 -13.22 -8.11
CA ALA A 247 21.80 -11.87 -8.59
C ALA A 247 20.95 -11.05 -7.62
N VAL A 248 19.94 -11.65 -6.98
CA VAL A 248 19.13 -10.94 -5.97
C VAL A 248 19.93 -10.73 -4.67
N ALA A 249 20.84 -11.64 -4.33
CA ALA A 249 21.69 -11.52 -3.15
C ALA A 249 22.78 -10.43 -3.29
N TRP A 250 23.37 -10.25 -4.47
CA TRP A 250 24.51 -9.34 -4.67
C TRP A 250 24.24 -8.10 -5.52
N ILE A 251 23.29 -8.14 -6.46
CA ILE A 251 23.00 -7.02 -7.36
C ILE A 251 21.84 -6.19 -6.78
N PHE A 252 22.20 -5.03 -6.21
CA PHE A 252 21.27 -4.11 -5.53
C PHE A 252 20.39 -4.83 -4.49
N PRO A 253 20.97 -5.37 -3.41
CA PRO A 253 20.19 -6.14 -2.46
C PRO A 253 19.11 -5.26 -1.81
N ASP A 254 17.85 -5.67 -1.96
CA ASP A 254 16.65 -5.01 -1.47
C ASP A 254 16.45 -5.24 0.03
N TRP A 255 17.45 -4.88 0.83
CA TRP A 255 17.31 -4.82 2.28
C TRP A 255 16.44 -3.61 2.66
N ARG A 256 15.17 -3.63 2.26
CA ARG A 256 14.21 -2.53 2.46
C ARG A 256 14.03 -2.15 3.93
N TYR A 257 14.34 -3.05 4.87
CA TYR A 257 14.42 -2.71 6.29
C TYR A 257 15.48 -1.61 6.57
N ARG A 258 16.56 -1.52 5.80
CA ARG A 258 17.57 -0.45 5.95
C ARG A 258 17.04 0.94 5.57
N GLN A 259 15.90 1.01 4.87
CA GLN A 259 15.24 2.27 4.53
C GLN A 259 14.08 2.60 5.48
N LEU A 260 13.74 1.71 6.43
CA LEU A 260 12.63 1.93 7.35
C LEU A 260 12.78 3.25 8.13
N PRO A 261 13.96 3.59 8.70
CA PRO A 261 14.20 4.92 9.28
C PRO A 261 13.84 6.07 8.33
N ALA A 262 14.41 6.05 7.12
CA ALA A 262 14.24 7.13 6.15
C ALA A 262 12.79 7.26 5.64
N VAL A 263 12.08 6.14 5.49
CA VAL A 263 10.66 6.14 5.06
C VAL A 263 9.76 6.60 6.20
N ALA A 264 10.04 6.19 7.44
CA ALA A 264 9.34 6.68 8.64
C ALA A 264 9.53 8.19 8.80
N ASP A 265 10.78 8.69 8.71
CA ASP A 265 11.10 10.13 8.77
C ASP A 265 10.36 10.93 7.69
N LYS A 266 10.30 10.39 6.47
CA LYS A 266 9.57 11.00 5.36
C LYS A 266 8.06 11.06 5.64
N ALA A 267 7.48 9.99 6.21
CA ALA A 267 6.06 9.95 6.57
C ALA A 267 5.73 10.96 7.69
N MET A 268 6.58 11.05 8.72
CA MET A 268 6.46 12.04 9.79
C MET A 268 6.56 13.47 9.26
N ALA A 269 7.54 13.76 8.40
CA ALA A 269 7.70 15.08 7.80
C ALA A 269 6.50 15.45 6.91
N ALA A 270 5.94 14.49 6.16
CA ALA A 270 4.74 14.71 5.35
C ALA A 270 3.51 14.99 6.22
N ASN A 271 3.32 14.27 7.32
CA ASN A 271 2.26 14.50 8.30
C ASN A 271 2.39 15.89 8.96
N ALA A 272 3.59 16.31 9.34
CA ALA A 272 3.83 17.64 9.92
C ALA A 272 3.49 18.78 8.93
N ARG A 273 3.83 18.61 7.65
CA ARG A 273 3.44 19.56 6.58
C ARG A 273 1.93 19.57 6.37
N TYR A 274 1.29 18.40 6.40
CA TYR A 274 -0.16 18.30 6.25
C TYR A 274 -0.89 18.98 7.41
N LEU A 275 -0.46 18.76 8.66
CA LEU A 275 -0.98 19.46 9.83
C LEU A 275 -0.81 20.98 9.71
N SER A 276 0.35 21.45 9.26
CA SER A 276 0.59 22.88 9.05
C SER A 276 -0.35 23.48 8.00
N ALA A 277 -0.65 22.74 6.92
CA ALA A 277 -1.60 23.16 5.89
C ALA A 277 -3.05 23.16 6.40
N ILE A 278 -3.42 22.25 7.32
CA ILE A 278 -4.73 22.26 7.99
C ILE A 278 -4.84 23.49 8.91
N ALA A 279 -3.83 23.73 9.74
CA ALA A 279 -3.81 24.86 10.69
C ALA A 279 -3.96 26.22 9.99
N ALA A 280 -3.27 26.42 8.87
CA ALA A 280 -3.40 27.64 8.08
C ALA A 280 -4.86 27.94 7.65
N GLN A 281 -5.67 26.90 7.43
CA GLN A 281 -7.06 27.05 7.00
C GLN A 281 -8.04 27.31 8.15
N TYR A 282 -7.69 26.98 9.39
CA TYR A 282 -8.45 27.46 10.56
C TYR A 282 -8.38 28.98 10.68
N HIS A 283 -7.23 29.59 10.34
CA HIS A 283 -7.03 31.03 10.32
C HIS A 283 -7.65 31.72 9.09
N GLN A 284 -7.35 31.19 7.90
CA GLN A 284 -7.67 31.86 6.62
C GLN A 284 -9.04 31.46 6.05
N GLY A 285 -9.61 30.37 6.56
CA GLY A 285 -10.80 29.73 6.03
C GLY A 285 -10.50 28.59 5.08
N LYS A 286 -11.52 27.74 4.91
CA LYS A 286 -11.42 26.49 4.16
C LYS A 286 -11.24 26.77 2.67
N ASP A 287 -10.12 26.30 2.15
CA ASP A 287 -9.77 26.33 0.73
C ASP A 287 -9.32 24.92 0.29
N ASN A 288 -9.54 24.59 -0.97
CA ASN A 288 -8.99 23.40 -1.62
C ASN A 288 -7.79 23.77 -2.53
N SER A 289 -6.99 24.76 -2.13
CA SER A 289 -5.78 25.18 -2.84
C SER A 289 -4.85 24.02 -3.17
N MET A 290 -4.09 24.20 -4.24
CA MET A 290 -3.13 23.21 -4.72
C MET A 290 -2.12 22.82 -3.62
N SER A 291 -1.69 23.77 -2.80
CA SER A 291 -0.76 23.52 -1.67
C SER A 291 -1.36 22.55 -0.64
N TYR A 292 -2.62 22.74 -0.23
CA TYR A 292 -3.31 21.83 0.68
C TYR A 292 -3.46 20.43 0.08
N ARG A 293 -3.86 20.35 -1.19
CA ARG A 293 -4.05 19.06 -1.90
C ARG A 293 -2.73 18.30 -2.04
N ILE A 294 -1.63 18.99 -2.34
CA ILE A 294 -0.29 18.39 -2.40
C ILE A 294 0.10 17.86 -1.02
N ALA A 295 -0.02 18.65 0.05
CA ALA A 295 0.37 18.24 1.39
C ALA A 295 -0.43 17.00 1.86
N ARG A 296 -1.75 17.00 1.64
CA ARG A 296 -2.61 15.85 1.93
C ARG A 296 -2.18 14.61 1.14
N ARG A 297 -1.92 14.76 -0.16
CA ARG A 297 -1.52 13.65 -1.04
C ARG A 297 -0.16 13.08 -0.65
N GLU A 298 0.81 13.94 -0.33
CA GLU A 298 2.14 13.52 0.12
C GLU A 298 2.05 12.70 1.42
N ALA A 299 1.23 13.12 2.38
CA ALA A 299 1.02 12.39 3.64
C ALA A 299 0.43 10.98 3.40
N HIS A 300 -0.65 10.87 2.62
CA HIS A 300 -1.22 9.56 2.27
C HIS A 300 -0.28 8.68 1.45
N ASN A 301 0.49 9.25 0.52
CA ASN A 301 1.47 8.49 -0.25
C ASN A 301 2.62 7.98 0.62
N ALA A 302 3.08 8.78 1.59
CA ALA A 302 4.14 8.38 2.50
C ALA A 302 3.68 7.29 3.49
N ASP A 303 2.44 7.35 3.97
CA ASP A 303 1.82 6.28 4.77
C ASP A 303 1.73 4.96 3.97
N ALA A 304 1.28 5.02 2.71
CA ALA A 304 1.24 3.86 1.83
C ALA A 304 2.64 3.29 1.56
N GLU A 305 3.65 4.14 1.35
CA GLU A 305 5.04 3.72 1.18
C GLU A 305 5.59 3.01 2.43
N LEU A 306 5.30 3.55 3.63
CA LEU A 306 5.67 2.95 4.91
C LEU A 306 5.02 1.58 5.08
N ALA A 307 3.71 1.46 4.87
CA ALA A 307 2.98 0.20 4.95
C ALA A 307 3.53 -0.87 3.96
N LEU A 308 3.95 -0.45 2.76
CA LEU A 308 4.54 -1.35 1.76
C LEU A 308 5.92 -1.89 2.17
N VAL A 309 6.75 -1.07 2.81
CA VAL A 309 8.05 -1.50 3.34
C VAL A 309 7.84 -2.59 4.41
N ILE A 310 6.88 -2.36 5.29
CA ILE A 310 6.59 -3.23 6.45
C ILE A 310 5.91 -4.53 6.02
N SER A 311 4.98 -4.46 5.06
CA SER A 311 4.39 -5.67 4.45
C SER A 311 5.46 -6.59 3.85
N GLY A 312 6.54 -6.01 3.30
CA GLY A 312 7.70 -6.76 2.82
C GLY A 312 8.50 -7.49 3.92
N MET A 313 8.39 -7.05 5.18
CA MET A 313 9.05 -7.65 6.34
C MET A 313 8.27 -8.85 6.93
N ASN A 314 6.97 -8.98 6.64
CA ASN A 314 6.09 -10.05 7.15
C ASN A 314 6.30 -11.43 6.49
N ASP A 315 7.52 -11.74 6.01
CA ASP A 315 7.84 -13.08 5.54
C ASP A 315 7.90 -14.06 6.75
N PRO A 316 7.08 -15.13 6.76
CA PRO A 316 7.05 -16.12 7.84
C PRO A 316 8.34 -16.94 7.94
N THR A 317 9.21 -16.92 6.92
CA THR A 317 10.47 -17.67 6.93
C THR A 317 11.59 -17.03 7.75
N VAL A 318 11.40 -15.79 8.24
CA VAL A 318 12.35 -15.06 9.11
C VAL A 318 11.65 -14.74 10.43
N SER A 319 11.45 -15.76 11.27
CA SER A 319 10.63 -15.67 12.50
C SER A 319 11.23 -14.76 13.59
N HIS A 320 12.49 -14.34 13.48
CA HIS A 320 13.23 -13.65 14.56
C HIS A 320 13.94 -12.35 14.12
N ASP A 321 13.36 -11.54 13.21
CA ASP A 321 13.89 -10.18 13.02
C ASP A 321 13.32 -9.26 14.14
N PRO A 322 14.15 -8.77 15.09
CA PRO A 322 13.69 -7.94 16.20
C PRO A 322 13.05 -6.62 15.75
N ARG A 323 13.26 -6.20 14.50
CA ARG A 323 12.68 -4.98 13.93
C ARG A 323 11.21 -5.12 13.52
N LYS A 324 10.65 -6.33 13.48
CA LYS A 324 9.27 -6.54 13.00
C LYS A 324 8.23 -5.84 13.88
N ASP A 325 8.39 -5.95 15.19
CA ASP A 325 7.43 -5.37 16.14
C ASP A 325 7.50 -3.83 16.12
N PRO A 326 8.67 -3.18 16.25
CA PRO A 326 8.79 -1.72 16.10
C PRO A 326 8.29 -1.22 14.74
N ALA A 327 8.60 -1.96 13.66
CA ALA A 327 8.11 -1.63 12.32
C ALA A 327 6.57 -1.65 12.24
N PHE A 328 5.92 -2.69 12.77
CA PHE A 328 4.45 -2.75 12.77
C PHE A 328 3.86 -1.62 13.62
N ARG A 329 4.41 -1.38 14.81
CA ARG A 329 3.98 -0.30 15.72
C ARG A 329 4.09 1.07 15.06
N ILE A 330 5.21 1.40 14.43
CA ILE A 330 5.36 2.71 13.76
C ILE A 330 4.35 2.87 12.61
N SER A 331 4.02 1.79 11.89
CA SER A 331 2.97 1.83 10.86
C SER A 331 1.61 2.21 11.44
N CYS A 332 1.22 1.53 12.53
CA CYS A 332 -0.06 1.76 13.19
C CYS A 332 -0.14 3.18 13.75
N LEU A 333 0.92 3.64 14.41
CA LEU A 333 0.99 5.00 14.96
C LEU A 333 0.93 6.05 13.85
N ASN A 334 1.67 5.89 12.76
CA ASN A 334 1.63 6.82 11.63
C ASN A 334 0.26 6.84 10.93
N HIS A 335 -0.37 5.67 10.77
CA HIS A 335 -1.69 5.56 10.17
C HIS A 335 -2.78 6.21 11.04
N SER A 336 -2.71 6.00 12.36
CA SER A 336 -3.60 6.66 13.33
C SER A 336 -3.41 8.17 13.32
N LEU A 337 -2.15 8.65 13.32
CA LEU A 337 -1.83 10.07 13.21
C LEU A 337 -2.45 10.67 11.93
N LEU A 338 -2.23 10.05 10.77
CA LEU A 338 -2.80 10.49 9.50
C LEU A 338 -4.34 10.49 9.51
N SER A 339 -4.96 9.54 10.20
CA SER A 339 -6.41 9.46 10.36
C SER A 339 -6.94 10.64 11.19
N TYR A 340 -6.29 10.97 12.30
CA TYR A 340 -6.65 12.14 13.13
C TYR A 340 -6.42 13.46 12.38
N LEU A 341 -5.31 13.59 11.64
CA LEU A 341 -5.07 14.74 10.76
C LEU A 341 -6.14 14.86 9.66
N SER A 342 -6.57 13.74 9.08
CA SER A 342 -7.63 13.75 8.07
C SER A 342 -8.97 14.19 8.65
N ALA A 343 -9.27 13.80 9.89
CA ALA A 343 -10.46 14.26 10.61
C ALA A 343 -10.41 15.77 10.92
N LEU A 344 -9.26 16.27 11.41
CA LEU A 344 -9.03 17.72 11.57
C LEU A 344 -9.22 18.46 10.23
N GLY A 345 -8.60 17.94 9.17
CA GLY A 345 -8.73 18.48 7.82
C GLY A 345 -10.17 18.49 7.30
N ALA A 346 -11.03 17.57 7.72
CA ALA A 346 -12.45 17.59 7.34
C ALA A 346 -13.23 18.73 8.02
N HIS A 347 -12.81 19.13 9.23
CA HIS A 347 -13.46 20.14 10.08
C HIS A 347 -12.68 21.46 10.18
N ARG A 348 -11.87 21.79 9.15
CA ARG A 348 -11.02 23.00 9.06
C ARG A 348 -11.77 24.30 8.71
N GLU A 349 -12.99 24.47 9.20
CA GLU A 349 -13.74 25.71 9.00
C GLU A 349 -13.04 26.88 9.70
N LYS A 350 -13.22 28.11 9.19
CA LYS A 350 -12.62 29.29 9.80
C LYS A 350 -13.17 29.47 11.21
N THR A 351 -12.31 29.72 12.18
CA THR A 351 -12.69 30.02 13.56
C THR A 351 -12.14 31.38 13.96
N GLU A 352 -12.91 32.17 14.73
CA GLU A 352 -12.49 33.49 15.24
C GLU A 352 -12.13 33.47 16.73
N GLN A 353 -12.31 32.33 17.41
CA GLN A 353 -11.90 32.15 18.80
C GLN A 353 -10.37 32.17 18.92
N SER A 354 -9.85 33.22 19.56
CA SER A 354 -8.41 33.42 19.76
C SER A 354 -7.76 32.27 20.53
N ASP A 355 -8.39 31.81 21.61
CA ASP A 355 -7.83 30.78 22.49
C ASP A 355 -7.66 29.44 21.75
N PHE A 356 -8.65 29.06 20.95
CA PHE A 356 -8.58 27.87 20.09
C PHE A 356 -7.47 27.99 19.03
N LEU A 357 -7.34 29.16 18.39
CA LEU A 357 -6.31 29.37 17.37
C LEU A 357 -4.90 29.32 17.96
N GLN A 358 -4.69 29.88 19.16
CA GLN A 358 -3.42 29.80 19.88
C GLN A 358 -3.06 28.35 20.24
N LEU A 359 -4.02 27.62 20.83
CA LEU A 359 -3.87 26.20 21.13
C LEU A 359 -3.50 25.39 19.87
N MET A 360 -4.16 25.65 18.74
CA MET A 360 -3.86 24.98 17.47
C MET A 360 -2.43 25.28 17.00
N ASP A 361 -2.00 26.54 17.04
CA ASP A 361 -0.66 26.95 16.61
C ASP A 361 0.42 26.31 17.50
N ASP A 362 0.18 26.21 18.80
CA ASP A 362 1.10 25.57 19.76
C ASP A 362 1.12 24.05 19.60
N ALA A 363 -0.03 23.40 19.40
CA ALA A 363 -0.10 21.98 19.08
C ALA A 363 0.62 21.64 17.77
N VAL A 364 0.50 22.49 16.75
CA VAL A 364 1.20 22.35 15.46
C VAL A 364 2.70 22.51 15.65
N ARG A 365 3.14 23.51 16.42
CA ARG A 365 4.56 23.75 16.72
C ARG A 365 5.17 22.55 17.44
N LEU A 366 4.55 22.11 18.54
CA LEU A 366 4.99 20.96 19.32
C LEU A 366 5.05 19.70 18.45
N THR A 367 4.00 19.40 17.68
CA THR A 367 3.95 18.23 16.79
C THR A 367 5.06 18.29 15.74
N ARG A 368 5.25 19.44 15.08
CA ARG A 368 6.29 19.61 14.06
C ARG A 368 7.68 19.42 14.64
N ASP A 369 7.96 20.07 15.76
CA ASP A 369 9.28 20.04 16.39
C ASP A 369 9.59 18.63 16.90
N THR A 370 8.60 17.94 17.47
CA THR A 370 8.73 16.55 17.92
C THR A 370 8.99 15.58 16.76
N LEU A 371 8.22 15.72 15.66
CA LEU A 371 8.37 14.86 14.48
C LEU A 371 9.67 15.13 13.71
N GLN A 372 10.23 16.35 13.76
CA GLN A 372 11.49 16.68 13.08
C GLN A 372 12.73 16.39 13.92
N THR A 373 12.70 16.74 15.20
CA THR A 373 13.89 16.75 16.09
C THR A 373 14.07 15.45 16.89
N GLY A 374 13.03 14.61 16.98
CA GLY A 374 13.10 13.35 17.72
C GLY A 374 13.07 13.56 19.24
N SER A 375 13.88 12.80 20.00
CA SER A 375 13.92 12.86 21.47
C SER A 375 14.73 14.02 22.05
N ALA A 376 15.36 14.83 21.20
CA ALA A 376 16.10 15.99 21.65
C ALA A 376 15.15 16.90 22.45
N ASN A 377 15.34 16.92 23.78
CA ASN A 377 14.52 17.64 24.75
C ASN A 377 13.14 17.01 25.10
N MET A 378 13.05 15.67 25.13
CA MET A 378 11.83 14.93 25.47
C MET A 378 11.12 15.42 26.75
N GLN A 379 11.87 15.82 27.79
CA GLN A 379 11.27 16.31 29.03
C GLN A 379 10.47 17.60 28.81
N ASN A 380 11.05 18.60 28.15
CA ASN A 380 10.34 19.84 27.81
C ASN A 380 9.16 19.58 26.86
N THR A 381 9.30 18.63 25.94
CA THR A 381 8.21 18.21 25.05
C THR A 381 7.04 17.63 25.86
N LEU A 382 7.32 16.77 26.83
CA LEU A 382 6.30 16.19 27.72
C LEU A 382 5.63 17.25 28.61
N ASP A 383 6.41 18.18 29.17
CA ASP A 383 5.86 19.27 29.99
C ASP A 383 4.93 20.17 29.17
N THR A 384 5.33 20.53 27.95
CA THR A 384 4.50 21.31 27.01
C THR A 384 3.25 20.54 26.58
N LEU A 385 3.39 19.23 26.32
CA LEU A 385 2.28 18.34 25.99
C LEU A 385 1.23 18.29 27.10
N HIS A 386 1.66 18.13 28.36
CA HIS A 386 0.74 18.10 29.50
C HIS A 386 0.02 19.44 29.68
N ALA A 387 0.71 20.57 29.47
CA ALA A 387 0.10 21.89 29.52
C ALA A 387 -0.99 22.05 28.45
N LEU A 388 -0.72 21.69 27.20
CA LEU A 388 -1.70 21.76 26.10
C LEU A 388 -2.89 20.82 26.31
N LEU A 389 -2.67 19.62 26.84
CA LEU A 389 -3.77 18.70 27.16
C LEU A 389 -4.67 19.25 28.28
N ALA A 390 -4.09 19.90 29.29
CA ALA A 390 -4.88 20.57 30.32
C ALA A 390 -5.69 21.74 29.73
N GLU A 391 -5.09 22.53 28.84
CA GLU A 391 -5.78 23.62 28.14
C GLU A 391 -6.94 23.12 27.28
N ILE A 392 -6.76 22.01 26.56
CA ILE A 392 -7.85 21.34 25.81
C ILE A 392 -9.04 21.04 26.71
N THR A 393 -8.81 20.45 27.89
CA THR A 393 -9.90 20.10 28.81
C THR A 393 -10.66 21.31 29.34
N VAL A 394 -9.97 22.44 29.53
CA VAL A 394 -10.58 23.71 29.97
C VAL A 394 -11.44 24.30 28.86
N ILE A 395 -10.92 24.35 27.63
CA ILE A 395 -11.66 24.87 26.47
C ILE A 395 -12.88 23.98 26.18
N GLU A 396 -12.72 22.66 26.20
CA GLU A 396 -13.81 21.71 25.96
C GLU A 396 -14.96 21.87 26.98
N ALA A 397 -14.65 22.11 28.25
CA ALA A 397 -15.64 22.35 29.30
C ALA A 397 -16.45 23.66 29.10
N SER A 398 -15.90 24.61 28.33
CA SER A 398 -16.47 25.94 28.11
C SER A 398 -17.28 26.09 26.81
N SER A 399 -17.09 25.18 25.83
CA SER A 399 -17.70 25.30 24.50
C SER A 399 -19.03 24.55 24.38
N ASP A 400 -20.11 25.25 24.00
CA ASP A 400 -21.44 24.66 23.68
C ASP A 400 -21.59 24.35 22.16
N SER A 401 -20.48 24.37 21.40
CA SER A 401 -20.46 24.42 19.93
C SER A 401 -19.63 23.27 19.29
N ARG A 402 -19.34 23.34 17.98
CA ARG A 402 -18.75 22.27 17.13
C ARG A 402 -17.28 21.91 17.45
N GLU A 403 -16.67 22.57 18.42
CA GLU A 403 -15.28 22.45 18.84
C GLU A 403 -14.84 21.13 19.52
N PRO A 404 -15.67 20.31 20.21
CA PRO A 404 -15.16 19.19 21.01
C PRO A 404 -14.56 18.08 20.15
N VAL A 405 -15.06 17.86 18.93
CA VAL A 405 -14.46 16.87 18.02
C VAL A 405 -13.07 17.31 17.58
N ILE A 406 -12.88 18.59 17.29
CA ILE A 406 -11.59 19.12 16.83
C ILE A 406 -10.59 19.07 17.97
N LEU A 407 -10.97 19.56 19.16
CA LEU A 407 -10.18 19.48 20.39
C LEU A 407 -9.81 18.03 20.74
N GLN A 408 -10.76 17.10 20.63
CA GLN A 408 -10.51 15.67 20.82
C GLN A 408 -9.49 15.13 19.81
N GLN A 409 -9.60 15.50 18.53
CA GLN A 409 -8.61 15.06 17.53
C GLN A 409 -7.22 15.65 17.78
N VAL A 410 -7.13 16.91 18.21
CA VAL A 410 -5.84 17.52 18.62
C VAL A 410 -5.26 16.77 19.81
N GLY A 411 -6.07 16.47 20.83
CA GLY A 411 -5.66 15.68 21.98
C GLY A 411 -5.14 14.30 21.58
N LEU A 412 -5.82 13.61 20.65
CA LEU A 412 -5.38 12.33 20.10
C LEU A 412 -4.07 12.41 19.31
N VAL A 413 -3.84 13.50 18.56
CA VAL A 413 -2.56 13.75 17.88
C VAL A 413 -1.45 13.91 18.91
N LEU A 414 -1.67 14.72 19.95
CA LEU A 414 -0.67 15.00 20.98
C LEU A 414 -0.32 13.74 21.79
N THR A 415 -1.31 12.94 22.20
CA THR A 415 -1.07 11.72 23.00
C THR A 415 -0.31 10.64 22.25
N LEU A 416 -0.33 10.62 20.91
CA LEU A 416 0.46 9.70 20.10
C LEU A 416 1.95 10.07 20.05
N LEU A 417 2.32 11.34 20.27
CA LEU A 417 3.69 11.83 20.04
C LEU A 417 4.76 11.09 20.84
N PRO A 418 4.62 10.84 22.16
CA PRO A 418 5.66 10.19 22.95
C PRO A 418 5.96 8.76 22.48
N GLU A 419 4.91 7.98 22.19
CA GLU A 419 5.07 6.62 21.70
C GLU A 419 5.68 6.61 20.29
N LEU A 420 5.25 7.53 19.44
CA LEU A 420 5.73 7.64 18.06
C LEU A 420 7.23 8.01 18.01
N VAL A 421 7.72 8.87 18.90
CA VAL A 421 9.16 9.15 19.04
C VAL A 421 9.91 7.94 19.62
N SER A 422 9.38 7.31 20.67
CA SER A 422 10.00 6.14 21.29
C SER A 422 10.23 5.00 20.28
N VAL A 423 9.20 4.64 19.50
CA VAL A 423 9.31 3.59 18.48
C VAL A 423 10.24 4.01 17.33
N ARG A 424 10.26 5.31 16.98
CA ARG A 424 11.21 5.83 15.96
C ARG A 424 12.65 5.65 16.40
N GLU A 425 12.97 5.92 17.66
CA GLU A 425 14.32 5.70 18.19
C GLU A 425 14.69 4.24 18.22
N GLU A 426 13.77 3.38 18.66
CA GLU A 426 13.95 1.93 18.63
C GLU A 426 14.30 1.43 17.21
N ILE A 427 13.61 1.93 16.19
CA ILE A 427 13.91 1.63 14.77
C ILE A 427 15.27 2.17 14.34
N ASN A 428 15.70 3.33 14.81
CA ASN A 428 16.98 3.93 14.46
C ASN A 428 18.18 3.21 15.10
N HIS A 429 17.96 2.49 16.21
CA HIS A 429 19.00 1.75 16.93
C HIS A 429 19.17 0.28 16.48
N LEU A 430 18.27 -0.24 15.62
CA LEU A 430 18.24 -1.63 15.10
C LEU A 430 18.66 -1.74 13.62
#